data_AF-A0AAW9K3R0-F1
#
_entry.id   AF-A0AAW9K3R0-F1
#
_cell.length_a   1.000
_cell.length_b   1.000
_cell.length_c   1.000
_cell.angle_alpha   90.00
_cell.angle_beta   90.00
_cell.angle_gamma   90.00
#
_symmetry.space_group_name_H-M   'P 1'
#
loop_
_entity.id
_entity.type
_entity.pdbx_description
1 polymer ?
#
loop_
_entity_poly.entity_id
_entity_poly.type
_entity_poly.pdbx_seq_one_letter_code
_entity_poly.pdbx_strand_id
1 'polypeptide(L)' 'MAMIEEYWSDVLIYSVEFTARGDSNATGRIFRKHLVFPIGVAREDVFHLVPVYFNNIAEVLHVDEVIDGLFLKSNNL' A
#
# COMPACT_ATOMS: atom_id res chain seq x y z
N MET A 1 0.05 26.82 -20.51
CA MET A 1 -1.04 25.83 -20.52
C MET A 1 -0.44 24.53 -20.05
N ALA A 2 -0.92 23.98 -18.94
CA ALA A 2 -0.48 22.68 -18.43
C ALA A 2 -1.02 21.57 -19.34
N MET A 3 -0.19 20.57 -19.63
CA MET A 3 -0.57 19.37 -20.41
C MET A 3 -1.60 18.56 -19.61
N ILE A 4 -2.51 17.81 -20.26
CA ILE A 4 -3.56 17.07 -19.54
C ILE A 4 -2.98 15.97 -18.64
N GLU A 5 -1.81 15.49 -19.02
CA GLU A 5 -0.95 14.56 -18.31
C GLU A 5 -0.45 15.11 -16.97
N GLU A 6 -0.36 16.45 -16.81
CA GLU A 6 -0.03 17.08 -15.51
C GLU A 6 -1.18 16.98 -14.50
N TYR A 7 -2.38 16.61 -14.95
CA TYR A 7 -3.55 16.33 -14.09
C TYR A 7 -3.73 14.84 -13.82
N TRP A 8 -2.94 13.96 -14.45
CA TRP A 8 -2.93 12.54 -14.12
C TRP A 8 -2.10 12.33 -12.86
N SER A 9 -2.78 12.17 -11.72
CA SER A 9 -2.13 11.71 -10.50
C SER A 9 -1.96 10.20 -10.58
N ASP A 10 -0.80 9.75 -11.05
CA ASP A 10 -0.45 8.35 -10.99
C ASP A 10 -0.43 7.88 -9.53
N VAL A 11 -0.88 6.64 -9.31
CA VAL A 11 -0.98 6.03 -7.99
C VAL A 11 -0.25 4.70 -7.96
N LEU A 12 0.35 4.40 -6.82
CA LEU A 12 0.95 3.11 -6.51
C LEU A 12 0.03 2.35 -5.58
N ILE A 13 -0.13 1.06 -5.82
CA ILE A 13 -0.90 0.18 -4.95
C ILE A 13 0.09 -0.73 -4.22
N TYR A 14 0.04 -0.72 -2.89
CA TYR A 14 0.83 -1.62 -2.06
C TYR A 14 -0.08 -2.63 -1.36
N SER A 15 0.29 -3.91 -1.43
CA SER A 15 -0.24 -4.97 -0.56
C SER A 15 0.56 -4.94 0.74
N VAL A 16 -0.12 -4.70 1.86
CA VAL A 16 0.48 -4.58 3.18
C VAL A 16 -0.05 -5.67 4.10
N GLU A 17 0.86 -6.36 4.78
CA GLU A 17 0.56 -7.34 5.81
C GLU A 17 1.02 -6.81 7.18
N PHE A 18 0.13 -6.84 8.17
CA PHE A 18 0.40 -6.30 9.49
C PHE A 18 -0.39 -7.04 10.58
N THR A 19 0.09 -6.95 11.82
CA THR A 19 -0.63 -7.42 13.00
C THR A 19 -1.29 -6.24 13.72
N ALA A 20 -2.42 -6.49 14.38
CA ALA A 20 -3.15 -5.44 15.11
C ALA A 20 -3.01 -5.58 16.62
N ARG A 21 -3.03 -4.44 17.33
CA ARG A 21 -3.21 -4.36 18.78
C ARG A 21 -4.72 -4.43 19.06
N GLY A 22 -5.17 -5.44 19.78
CA GLY A 22 -6.57 -5.57 20.18
C GLY A 22 -6.73 -6.48 21.38
N ASP A 23 -7.93 -6.53 21.93
CA ASP A 23 -8.26 -7.49 22.99
C ASP A 23 -8.02 -8.92 22.50
N SER A 24 -7.71 -9.78 23.47
CA SER A 24 -7.18 -11.17 23.43
C SER A 24 -7.49 -12.08 22.23
N ASN A 25 -8.51 -11.80 21.43
CA ASN A 25 -8.84 -12.53 20.19
C ASN A 25 -8.18 -11.97 18.91
N ALA A 26 -7.60 -10.77 18.93
CA ALA A 26 -6.94 -10.15 17.77
C ALA A 26 -5.40 -10.20 17.84
N THR A 27 -4.84 -10.42 19.03
CA THR A 27 -3.39 -10.47 19.25
C THR A 27 -2.77 -11.62 18.47
N GLY A 28 -1.86 -11.29 17.54
CA GLY A 28 -1.16 -12.27 16.70
C GLY A 28 -1.88 -12.62 15.38
N ARG A 29 -3.06 -12.07 15.10
CA ARG A 29 -3.70 -12.24 13.79
C ARG A 29 -3.00 -11.37 12.74
N ILE A 30 -2.69 -11.98 11.60
CA ILE A 30 -2.16 -11.27 10.42
C ILE A 30 -3.34 -10.75 9.58
N PHE A 31 -3.29 -9.47 9.26
CA PHE A 31 -4.21 -8.78 8.37
C PHE A 31 -3.48 -8.42 7.08
N ARG A 32 -4.19 -8.52 5.95
CA ARG A 32 -3.69 -8.10 4.64
C ARG A 32 -4.63 -7.07 4.03
N LYS A 33 -4.07 -5.96 3.54
CA LYS A 33 -4.83 -4.89 2.88
C LYS A 33 -4.08 -4.34 1.67
N HIS A 34 -4.83 -3.92 0.66
CA HIS A 34 -4.29 -3.11 -0.43
C HIS A 34 -4.52 -1.64 -0.11
N LEU A 35 -3.48 -0.82 -0.24
CA LEU A 35 -3.47 0.59 0.04
C LEU A 35 -2.99 1.36 -1.18
N VAL A 36 -3.59 2.51 -1.43
CA VAL A 36 -3.28 3.37 -2.59
C VAL A 36 -2.51 4.58 -2.10
N PHE A 37 -1.39 4.86 -2.74
CA PHE A 37 -0.51 5.98 -2.44
C PHE A 37 -0.25 6.81 -3.71
N PRO A 38 0.05 8.11 -3.57
CA PRO A 38 0.58 8.88 -4.69
C PRO A 38 1.86 8.25 -5.23
N ILE A 39 2.09 8.38 -6.55
CA ILE A 39 3.38 8.03 -7.15
C ILE A 39 4.51 8.80 -6.46
N GLY A 40 5.62 8.12 -6.17
CA GLY A 40 6.77 8.68 -5.46
C GLY A 40 6.84 8.38 -3.97
N VAL A 41 5.79 7.79 -3.37
CA VAL A 41 5.92 7.17 -2.04
C VAL A 41 6.69 5.87 -2.21
N ALA A 42 7.89 5.77 -1.61
CA ALA A 42 8.70 4.57 -1.70
C ALA A 42 8.11 3.46 -0.81
N ARG A 43 8.39 2.20 -1.16
CA ARG A 43 7.94 1.02 -0.40
C ARG A 43 8.37 1.10 1.07
N GLU A 44 9.58 1.59 1.32
CA GLU A 44 10.16 1.73 2.65
C GLU A 44 9.37 2.73 3.50
N ASP A 45 8.88 3.82 2.88
CA ASP A 45 8.07 4.83 3.57
C ASP A 45 6.71 4.25 3.99
N VAL A 46 6.15 3.32 3.21
CA VAL A 46 4.86 2.67 3.52
C VAL A 46 4.92 1.91 4.85
N PHE A 47 6.05 1.27 5.19
CA PHE A 47 6.24 0.62 6.50
C PHE A 47 6.04 1.60 7.67
N HIS A 48 6.41 2.87 7.48
CA HIS A 48 6.30 3.90 8.50
C HIS A 48 4.95 4.63 8.48
N LEU A 49 4.36 4.80 7.29
CA LEU A 49 3.07 5.48 7.13
C LEU A 49 1.90 4.65 7.63
N VAL A 50 1.95 3.33 7.43
CA VAL A 50 0.87 2.41 7.78
C VAL A 50 0.50 2.50 9.27
N PRO A 51 1.44 2.40 10.23
CA PRO A 51 1.13 2.57 11.65
C PRO A 51 0.59 3.96 12.03
N VAL A 52 0.92 5.00 11.25
CA VAL A 52 0.42 6.38 11.47
C VAL A 52 -1.05 6.50 11.05
N TYR A 53 -1.45 5.86 9.97
CA TYR A 53 -2.83 5.91 9.47
C TYR A 53 -3.78 4.93 10.18
N PHE A 54 -3.25 3.83 10.72
CA PHE A 54 -4.03 2.82 11.43
C PHE A 54 -3.64 2.79 12.91
N ASN A 55 -4.52 3.34 13.75
CA ASN A 55 -4.29 3.50 15.20
C ASN A 55 -4.03 2.20 15.98
N ASN A 56 -4.34 1.05 15.41
CA ASN A 56 -4.30 -0.25 16.09
C ASN A 56 -3.30 -1.23 15.45
N ILE A 57 -2.22 -0.75 14.83
CA ILE A 57 -1.17 -1.64 14.31
C ILE A 57 -0.13 -1.95 15.39
N ALA A 58 0.21 -3.22 15.53
CA ALA A 58 1.31 -3.67 16.38
C ALA A 58 2.62 -3.65 15.61
N GLU A 59 2.63 -4.30 14.45
CA GLU A 59 3.82 -4.45 13.59
C GLU A 59 3.38 -4.60 12.13
N VAL A 60 4.12 -3.98 11.21
CA VAL A 60 4.00 -4.23 9.77
C VAL A 60 5.01 -5.31 9.40
N LEU A 61 4.51 -6.42 8.85
CA LEU A 61 5.32 -7.60 8.53
C LEU A 61 5.86 -7.53 7.10
N HIS A 62 5.04 -7.02 6.18
CA HIS A 62 5.36 -7.03 4.77
C HIS A 62 4.69 -5.90 4.00
N VAL A 63 5.39 -5.37 3.00
CA VAL A 63 4.88 -4.40 2.03
C VAL A 63 5.42 -4.79 0.67
N ASP A 64 4.51 -5.02 -0.27
CA ASP A 64 4.83 -5.31 -1.66
C ASP A 64 4.05 -4.41 -2.60
N GLU A 65 4.71 -3.93 -3.65
CA GLU A 65 4.07 -3.19 -4.71
C GLU A 65 3.26 -4.14 -5.59
N VAL A 66 2.01 -3.79 -5.87
CA VAL A 66 1.15 -4.55 -6.78
C VAL A 66 1.42 -4.08 -8.19
N ILE A 67 2.39 -4.72 -8.85
CA ILE A 67 2.79 -4.40 -10.23
C ILE A 67 1.98 -5.23 -11.25
N ASP A 68 1.39 -6.36 -10.84
CA ASP A 68 0.73 -7.33 -11.74
C ASP A 68 -0.43 -6.73 -12.56
N GLY A 69 -1.13 -5.72 -12.04
CA GLY A 69 -2.18 -5.01 -12.78
C GLY A 69 -1.66 -4.12 -13.91
N LEU A 70 -0.41 -3.67 -13.86
CA LEU A 70 0.23 -2.83 -14.87
C LEU A 70 0.75 -3.63 -16.06
N PHE A 71 1.21 -4.87 -15.84
CA PHE A 71 1.71 -5.76 -16.91
C PHE A 71 0.61 -6.31 -17.84
N LEU A 72 -0.65 -6.31 -17.40
CA LEU A 72 -1.77 -6.67 -18.28
C LEU A 72 -1.98 -5.66 -19.42
N LYS A 73 -1.45 -4.43 -19.28
CA LYS A 73 -1.49 -3.40 -20.32
C LYS A 73 -0.43 -3.63 -21.40
N SER A 74 0.67 -4.32 -21.09
CA SER A 74 1.76 -4.60 -22.04
C SER A 74 1.57 -5.84 -22.91
N ASN A 75 0.55 -6.67 -22.65
CA ASN A 75 0.27 -7.89 -23.44
C ASN A 75 -0.72 -7.66 -24.62
N ASN A 76 -0.88 -6.42 -25.08
CA ASN A 76 -1.65 -6.10 -26.30
C ASN A 76 -0.77 -5.38 -27.33
N LEU A 77 0.34 -5.99 -27.72
CA LEU A 77 1.13 -5.62 -28.91
C LEU A 77 1.38 -6.85 -29.78
#